data_AF-A0A6B2LLJ8-F1
#
_entry.id   AF-A0A6B2LLJ8-F1
#
_cell.length_a   1.000
_cell.length_b   1.000
_cell.length_c   1.000
_cell.angle_alpha   90.00
_cell.angle_beta   90.00
_cell.angle_gamma   90.00
#
_symmetry.space_group_name_H-M   'P 1'
#
loop_
_entity.id
_entity.type
_entity.pdbx_description
1 polymer ?
#
loop_
_entity_poly.entity_id
_entity_poly.type
_entity_poly.pdbx_seq_one_letter_code
_entity_poly.pdbx_strand_id
1 'polypeptide(L)'
;MEDLTSGYVKPCIMDIKMGTRTYGDDATTIKKNYMLSQDNTTTTAKHGLRIIGARSYNSVTTQYDSLSREDANSICTKSDLEYRLFQFFYDGKSIRTEILEQFISKIQFLINWMEKQSFYRFYSSSLLFVYEGSGPNKVDLRMIDFAHVFPILDGGFDEGYLKGLNTLLTILLRFSV
;
A
#
# COMPACT_ATOMS: atom_id res chain seq x y z
N MET A 1 1.50 -15.01 13.68
CA MET A 1 1.26 -14.30 12.41
C MET A 1 1.11 -15.37 11.35
N GLU A 2 0.01 -15.36 10.61
CA GLU A 2 -0.25 -16.32 9.52
C GLU A 2 0.61 -15.96 8.30
N ASP A 3 1.12 -16.96 7.58
CA ASP A 3 1.78 -16.74 6.28
C ASP A 3 0.71 -16.45 5.22
N LEU A 4 0.59 -15.18 4.84
CA LEU A 4 -0.39 -14.69 3.86
C LEU A 4 -0.13 -15.19 2.43
N THR A 5 1.02 -15.81 2.19
CA THR A 5 1.37 -16.41 0.89
C THR A 5 1.06 -17.90 0.83
N SER A 6 0.64 -18.50 1.96
CA SER A 6 0.26 -19.91 2.02
C SER A 6 -0.92 -20.19 1.08
N GLY A 7 -0.76 -21.22 0.24
CA GLY A 7 -1.76 -21.61 -0.75
C GLY A 7 -1.86 -20.67 -1.96
N TYR A 8 -0.83 -19.87 -2.25
CA TYR A 8 -0.61 -19.23 -3.55
C TYR A 8 0.51 -19.96 -4.29
N VAL A 9 0.37 -20.16 -5.60
CA VAL A 9 1.35 -20.83 -6.45
C VAL A 9 2.36 -19.81 -6.98
N LYS A 10 1.89 -18.67 -7.47
CA LYS A 10 2.71 -17.54 -7.94
C LYS A 10 2.29 -16.25 -7.24
N PRO A 11 2.56 -16.12 -5.93
CA PRO A 11 2.13 -14.95 -5.17
C PRO A 11 2.76 -13.67 -5.73
N CYS A 12 1.92 -12.69 -6.05
CA CYS A 12 2.28 -11.31 -6.30
C CYS A 12 2.01 -10.50 -5.02
N ILE A 13 3.01 -9.76 -4.54
CA ILE A 13 2.97 -9.09 -3.23
C ILE A 13 3.39 -7.63 -3.41
N MET A 14 2.68 -6.69 -2.79
CA MET A 14 3.10 -5.30 -2.69
C MET A 14 2.85 -4.77 -1.29
N ASP A 15 3.86 -4.10 -0.73
CA ASP A 15 3.78 -3.45 0.56
C ASP A 15 3.75 -1.93 0.35
N ILE A 16 2.65 -1.32 0.81
CA ILE A 16 2.42 0.12 0.73
C ILE A 16 2.36 0.67 2.15
N LYS A 17 3.33 1.51 2.50
CA LYS A 17 3.28 2.28 3.74
C LYS A 17 2.23 3.38 3.63
N MET A 18 1.38 3.50 4.65
CA MET A 18 0.23 4.39 4.66
C MET A 18 0.44 5.58 5.62
N GLY A 19 -0.25 6.68 5.33
CA GLY A 19 -0.21 7.91 6.12
C GLY A 19 0.56 9.05 5.45
N THR A 20 0.28 10.28 5.87
CA THR A 20 1.02 11.49 5.46
C THR A 20 2.28 11.73 6.28
N ARG A 21 2.44 11.00 7.39
CA ARG A 21 3.64 10.96 8.22
C ARG A 21 3.82 9.56 8.75
N THR A 22 5.06 9.16 8.99
CA THR A 22 5.37 7.81 9.47
C THR A 22 5.86 7.79 10.91
N TYR A 23 6.32 8.90 11.47
CA TYR A 23 6.68 8.96 12.89
C TYR A 23 5.43 8.97 13.77
N GLY A 24 5.44 8.12 14.81
CA GLY A 24 4.45 8.14 15.88
C GLY A 24 4.72 9.24 16.90
N ASP A 25 3.80 9.43 17.84
CA ASP A 25 3.91 10.47 18.87
C ASP A 25 5.00 10.14 19.92
N ASP A 26 5.43 8.87 19.99
CA ASP A 26 6.52 8.37 20.82
C ASP A 26 7.93 8.55 20.21
N ALA A 27 8.02 9.07 18.98
CA ALA A 27 9.28 9.13 18.26
C ALA A 27 10.27 10.12 18.89
N THR A 28 11.48 9.66 19.19
CA THR A 28 12.61 10.53 19.56
C THR A 28 12.90 11.53 18.45
N THR A 29 13.50 12.67 18.80
CA THR A 29 13.87 13.72 17.82
C THR A 29 14.70 13.17 16.65
N ILE A 30 15.64 12.26 16.94
CA ILE A 30 16.48 11.63 15.91
C ILE A 30 15.63 10.77 14.97
N LYS A 31 14.79 9.88 15.50
CA LYS A 31 13.91 9.01 14.71
C LYS A 31 12.90 9.83 13.89
N LYS A 32 12.31 10.85 14.51
CA LYS A 32 11.37 11.77 13.87
C LYS A 32 12.02 12.50 12.69
N ASN A 33 13.23 13.04 12.85
CA ASN A 33 13.93 13.75 11.77
C ASN A 33 14.28 12.83 10.60
N TYR A 34 14.71 11.60 10.88
CA TYR A 34 14.96 10.59 9.85
C TYR A 34 13.68 10.26 9.06
N MET A 35 12.58 9.97 9.76
CA MET A 35 11.31 9.63 9.12
C MET A 35 10.72 10.82 8.35
N LEU A 36 10.82 12.03 8.90
CA LEU A 36 10.39 13.26 8.23
C LEU A 36 11.17 13.50 6.93
N SER A 37 12.48 13.24 6.92
CA SER A 37 13.29 13.32 5.70
C SER A 37 12.76 12.36 4.63
N GLN A 38 12.50 11.09 4.99
CA GLN A 38 11.90 10.12 4.05
C GLN A 38 10.50 10.52 3.60
N ASP A 39 9.68 11.01 4.51
CA ASP A 39 8.29 11.37 4.21
C ASP A 39 8.22 12.54 3.22
N ASN A 40 9.19 13.46 3.28
CA ASN A 40 9.29 14.63 2.40
C ASN A 40 9.95 14.35 1.04
N THR A 41 10.85 13.37 0.96
CA THR A 41 11.52 13.02 -0.31
C THR A 41 10.75 11.98 -1.12
N THR A 42 9.73 11.34 -0.54
CA THR A 42 8.90 10.33 -1.19
C THR A 42 7.47 10.85 -1.42
N THR A 43 6.59 9.98 -1.92
CA THR A 43 5.17 10.27 -2.11
C THR A 43 4.38 10.42 -0.80
N THR A 44 4.95 10.06 0.36
CA THR A 44 4.25 10.00 1.65
C THR A 44 3.57 11.30 2.07
N ALA A 45 4.31 12.39 2.26
CA ALA A 45 3.74 13.64 2.78
C ALA A 45 2.65 14.21 1.85
N LYS A 46 2.88 14.10 0.53
CA LYS A 46 2.00 14.67 -0.48
C LYS A 46 0.79 13.79 -0.80
N HIS A 47 0.95 12.47 -0.84
CA HIS A 47 -0.04 11.52 -1.35
C HIS A 47 -0.56 10.54 -0.29
N GLY A 48 -0.06 10.60 0.94
CA GLY A 48 -0.55 9.80 2.06
C GLY A 48 -0.14 8.32 1.97
N LEU A 49 0.78 7.96 1.08
CA LEU A 49 1.29 6.60 0.94
C LEU A 49 2.64 6.59 0.20
N ARG A 50 3.39 5.49 0.36
CA ARG A 50 4.53 5.14 -0.50
C ARG A 50 4.66 3.62 -0.64
N ILE A 51 5.05 3.13 -1.82
CA ILE A 51 5.42 1.72 -1.99
C ILE A 51 6.78 1.51 -1.34
N ILE A 52 6.94 0.43 -0.57
CA ILE A 52 8.22 0.08 0.07
C ILE A 52 8.84 -1.22 -0.44
N GLY A 53 8.10 -1.98 -1.23
CA GLY A 53 8.56 -3.17 -1.92
C GLY A 53 7.44 -3.82 -2.69
N ALA A 54 7.78 -4.55 -3.75
CA ALA A 54 6.82 -5.31 -4.53
C ALA A 54 7.49 -6.49 -5.25
N ARG A 55 6.69 -7.49 -5.59
CA ARG A 55 7.07 -8.61 -6.44
C ARG A 55 5.84 -9.07 -7.20
N SER A 56 5.86 -9.04 -8.53
CA SER A 56 4.76 -9.50 -9.38
C SER A 56 5.24 -10.54 -10.39
N TYR A 57 4.40 -11.50 -10.70
CA TYR A 57 4.67 -12.55 -11.67
C TYR A 57 4.24 -12.11 -13.07
N ASN A 58 5.16 -12.22 -14.04
CA ASN A 58 4.90 -11.97 -15.44
C ASN A 58 4.62 -13.31 -16.14
N SER A 59 3.39 -13.49 -16.61
CA SER A 59 2.90 -14.73 -17.22
C SER A 59 3.53 -15.01 -18.59
N VAL A 60 3.98 -13.97 -19.30
CA VAL A 60 4.59 -14.09 -20.64
C VAL A 60 6.04 -14.54 -20.53
N THR A 61 6.82 -13.88 -19.66
CA THR A 61 8.24 -14.22 -19.47
C THR A 61 8.45 -15.36 -18.48
N THR A 62 7.41 -15.73 -17.72
CA THR A 62 7.44 -16.70 -16.61
C THR A 62 8.40 -16.32 -15.48
N GLN A 63 8.72 -15.03 -15.36
CA GLN A 63 9.64 -14.48 -14.37
C GLN A 63 8.94 -13.56 -13.37
N TYR A 64 9.67 -13.18 -12.33
CA TYR A 64 9.20 -12.19 -11.35
C TYR A 64 9.86 -10.84 -11.58
N ASP A 65 9.02 -9.81 -11.68
CA ASP A 65 9.45 -8.42 -11.58
C ASP A 65 9.47 -8.03 -10.11
N SER A 66 10.62 -7.60 -9.61
CA SER A 66 10.81 -7.26 -8.19
C SER A 66 11.20 -5.79 -8.03
N LEU A 67 10.63 -5.16 -7.02
CA LEU A 67 10.94 -3.82 -6.56
C LEU A 67 11.62 -3.93 -5.20
N SER A 68 12.92 -3.71 -5.18
CA SER A 68 13.68 -3.64 -3.93
C SER A 68 13.27 -2.41 -3.10
N ARG A 69 13.63 -2.41 -1.82
CA ARG A 69 13.36 -1.27 -0.95
C ARG A 69 14.16 -0.04 -1.38
N GLU A 70 15.40 -0.26 -1.81
CA GLU A 70 16.31 0.76 -2.31
C GLU A 70 15.72 1.44 -3.55
N ASP A 71 15.25 0.65 -4.51
CA ASP A 71 14.62 1.16 -5.73
C ASP A 71 13.28 1.83 -5.43
N ALA A 72 12.51 1.33 -4.45
CA ALA A 72 11.23 1.92 -4.07
C ALA A 72 11.38 3.35 -3.53
N ASN A 73 12.52 3.68 -2.92
CA ASN A 73 12.80 5.04 -2.45
C ASN A 73 12.97 6.05 -3.60
N SER A 74 13.14 5.60 -4.85
CA SER A 74 13.15 6.48 -6.03
C SER A 74 11.76 6.92 -6.49
N ILE A 75 10.69 6.36 -5.91
CA ILE A 75 9.30 6.70 -6.23
C ILE A 75 8.92 7.99 -5.50
N CYS A 76 9.25 9.11 -6.11
CA CYS A 76 9.12 10.44 -5.50
C CYS A 76 7.88 11.21 -5.99
N THR A 77 7.33 10.85 -7.15
CA THR A 77 6.20 11.57 -7.74
C THR A 77 4.93 10.72 -7.83
N LYS A 78 3.78 11.38 -8.05
CA LYS A 78 2.51 10.70 -8.31
C LYS A 78 2.60 9.83 -9.58
N SER A 79 3.26 10.31 -10.63
CA SER A 79 3.41 9.57 -11.88
C SER A 79 4.23 8.29 -11.70
N ASP A 80 5.31 8.35 -10.90
CA ASP A 80 6.09 7.16 -10.57
C ASP A 80 5.24 6.14 -9.80
N LEU A 81 4.46 6.62 -8.83
CA LEU A 81 3.54 5.78 -8.07
C LEU A 81 2.49 5.11 -8.97
N GLU A 82 1.86 5.88 -9.86
CA GLU A 82 0.89 5.38 -10.85
C GLU A 82 1.53 4.29 -11.75
N TYR A 83 2.74 4.54 -12.25
CA TYR A 83 3.47 3.58 -13.05
C TYR A 83 3.78 2.28 -12.30
N ARG A 84 4.24 2.36 -11.06
CA ARG A 84 4.56 1.16 -10.26
C ARG A 84 3.32 0.37 -9.85
N LEU A 85 2.20 1.04 -9.58
CA LEU A 85 0.91 0.38 -9.36
C LEU A 85 0.43 -0.33 -10.63
N PHE A 86 0.53 0.32 -11.80
CA PHE A 86 0.22 -0.30 -13.08
C PHE A 86 1.07 -1.57 -13.31
N GLN A 87 2.39 -1.49 -13.14
CA GLN A 87 3.29 -2.62 -13.32
C GLN A 87 2.94 -3.80 -12.41
N PHE A 88 2.50 -3.54 -11.18
CA PHE A 88 2.14 -4.59 -10.23
C PHE A 88 0.92 -5.41 -10.67
N PHE A 89 -0.03 -4.79 -11.37
CA PHE A 89 -1.23 -5.47 -11.88
C PHE A 89 -1.09 -5.96 -13.33
N TYR A 90 0.00 -5.64 -14.01
CA TYR A 90 0.28 -6.06 -15.38
C TYR A 90 0.95 -7.44 -15.41
N ASP A 91 0.35 -8.42 -16.10
CA ASP A 91 0.82 -9.80 -16.13
C ASP A 91 1.79 -10.11 -17.29
N GLY A 92 2.28 -9.08 -17.98
CA GLY A 92 3.06 -9.23 -19.22
C GLY A 92 2.24 -9.07 -20.49
N LYS A 93 0.91 -9.22 -20.43
CA LYS A 93 0.00 -9.09 -21.57
C LYS A 93 -1.06 -8.02 -21.34
N SER A 94 -1.66 -7.96 -20.16
CA SER A 94 -2.73 -7.04 -19.80
C SER A 94 -2.76 -6.75 -18.31
N ILE A 95 -3.51 -5.73 -17.91
CA ILE A 95 -3.87 -5.57 -16.50
C ILE A 95 -4.80 -6.72 -16.08
N ARG A 96 -4.56 -7.30 -14.91
CA ARG A 96 -5.42 -8.29 -14.27
C ARG A 96 -6.67 -7.61 -13.69
N THR A 97 -7.59 -7.15 -14.53
CA THR A 97 -8.74 -6.31 -14.14
C THR A 97 -9.61 -6.95 -13.05
N GLU A 98 -9.86 -8.26 -13.11
CA GLU A 98 -10.67 -8.98 -12.11
C GLU A 98 -10.01 -9.02 -10.72
N ILE A 99 -8.67 -8.98 -10.67
CA ILE A 99 -7.89 -8.87 -9.43
C ILE A 99 -7.97 -7.44 -8.91
N LEU A 100 -7.77 -6.47 -9.80
CA LEU A 100 -7.82 -5.03 -9.49
C LEU A 100 -9.19 -4.64 -8.88
N GLU A 101 -10.30 -5.07 -9.48
CA GLU A 101 -11.66 -4.78 -9.00
C GLU A 101 -11.93 -5.32 -7.58
N GLN A 102 -11.39 -6.49 -7.26
CA GLN A 102 -11.50 -7.05 -5.91
C GLN A 102 -10.70 -6.21 -4.89
N PHE A 103 -9.52 -5.71 -5.25
CA PHE A 103 -8.77 -4.78 -4.40
C PHE A 103 -9.48 -3.45 -4.22
N ILE A 104 -10.04 -2.88 -5.30
CA ILE A 104 -10.85 -1.66 -5.24
C ILE A 104 -11.99 -1.83 -4.23
N SER A 105 -12.73 -2.93 -4.32
CA SER A 105 -13.84 -3.25 -3.39
C SER A 105 -13.36 -3.34 -1.93
N LYS A 106 -12.22 -4.00 -1.68
CA LYS A 106 -11.64 -4.11 -0.34
C LYS A 106 -11.15 -2.77 0.20
N ILE A 107 -10.57 -1.92 -0.64
CA ILE A 107 -10.12 -0.57 -0.27
C ILE A 107 -11.32 0.32 0.06
N GLN A 108 -12.40 0.27 -0.72
CA GLN A 108 -13.64 1.00 -0.41
C GLN A 108 -14.23 0.57 0.94
N PHE A 109 -14.26 -0.73 1.24
CA PHE A 109 -14.66 -1.23 2.55
C PHE A 109 -13.76 -0.68 3.67
N LEU A 110 -12.45 -0.67 3.46
CA LEU A 110 -11.51 -0.14 4.43
C LEU A 110 -11.65 1.38 4.64
N ILE A 111 -11.90 2.15 3.58
CA ILE A 111 -12.22 3.59 3.68
C ILE A 111 -13.46 3.78 4.56
N ASN A 112 -14.56 3.08 4.26
CA ASN A 112 -15.79 3.15 5.03
C ASN A 112 -15.59 2.81 6.53
N TRP A 113 -14.65 1.90 6.84
CA TRP A 113 -14.30 1.59 8.22
C TRP A 113 -13.44 2.70 8.85
N MET A 114 -12.41 3.18 8.13
CA MET A 114 -11.51 4.24 8.60
C MET A 114 -12.23 5.57 8.86
N GLU A 115 -13.30 5.87 8.11
CA GLU A 115 -14.13 7.07 8.32
C GLU A 115 -15.03 6.98 9.57
N LYS A 116 -15.33 5.77 10.04
CA LYS A 116 -16.23 5.53 11.18
C LYS A 116 -15.48 5.28 12.48
N GLN A 117 -14.33 4.62 12.38
CA GLN A 117 -13.51 4.35 13.56
C GLN A 117 -12.86 5.65 14.04
N SER A 118 -12.94 5.90 15.33
CA SER A 118 -12.27 7.04 16.00
C SER A 118 -11.46 6.56 17.19
N PHE A 119 -10.99 5.30 17.15
CA PHE A 119 -10.28 4.68 18.26
C PHE A 119 -8.78 4.70 18.04
N TYR A 120 -8.32 4.51 16.80
CA TYR A 120 -6.91 4.26 16.50
C TYR A 120 -6.37 5.18 15.41
N ARG A 121 -5.16 5.68 15.64
CA ARG A 121 -4.27 6.26 14.63
C ARG A 121 -3.13 5.32 14.35
N PHE A 122 -2.81 5.15 13.08
CA PHE A 122 -1.83 4.20 12.60
C PHE A 122 -0.64 4.96 11.99
N TYR A 123 0.54 4.85 12.62
CA TYR A 123 1.78 5.41 12.08
C TYR A 123 2.73 4.30 11.66
N SER A 124 3.42 4.52 10.54
CA SER A 124 4.37 3.57 9.96
C SER A 124 3.80 2.17 9.67
N SER A 125 2.47 2.01 9.68
CA SER A 125 1.78 0.79 9.27
C SER A 125 1.71 0.68 7.75
N SER A 126 1.46 -0.52 7.27
CA SER A 126 1.36 -0.82 5.85
C SER A 126 0.05 -1.48 5.47
N LEU A 127 -0.28 -1.37 4.18
CA LEU A 127 -1.31 -2.15 3.51
C LEU A 127 -0.59 -3.15 2.60
N LEU A 128 -0.73 -4.44 2.91
CA LEU A 128 -0.12 -5.55 2.18
C LEU A 128 -1.11 -6.13 1.18
N PHE A 129 -0.75 -6.05 -0.09
CA PHE A 129 -1.47 -6.63 -1.22
C PHE A 129 -0.88 -8.01 -1.50
N VAL A 130 -1.73 -9.02 -1.64
CA VAL A 130 -1.33 -10.36 -2.09
C VAL A 130 -2.33 -10.86 -3.12
N TYR A 131 -1.87 -11.32 -4.29
CA TYR A 131 -2.75 -11.98 -5.25
C TYR A 131 -2.06 -13.13 -5.99
N GLU A 132 -2.85 -14.01 -6.60
CA GLU A 132 -2.35 -15.09 -7.44
C GLU A 132 -1.98 -14.60 -8.85
N GLY A 133 -0.70 -14.64 -9.17
CA GLY A 133 -0.16 -14.21 -10.47
C GLY A 133 -0.45 -15.19 -11.61
N SER A 134 -0.72 -16.46 -11.30
CA SER A 134 -1.11 -17.45 -12.31
C SER A 134 -2.12 -18.44 -11.74
N GLY A 135 -3.34 -18.45 -12.30
CA GLY A 135 -4.41 -19.35 -11.88
C GLY A 135 -5.65 -18.61 -11.37
N PRO A 136 -6.38 -19.18 -10.38
CA PRO A 136 -7.66 -18.65 -9.94
C PRO A 136 -7.50 -17.25 -9.33
N ASN A 137 -8.51 -16.40 -9.54
CA ASN A 137 -8.51 -15.05 -9.03
C ASN A 137 -8.66 -15.03 -7.50
N LYS A 138 -7.53 -15.11 -6.80
CA LYS A 138 -7.42 -15.08 -5.34
C LYS A 138 -6.68 -13.81 -4.93
N VAL A 139 -7.27 -13.03 -4.02
CA VAL A 139 -6.67 -11.81 -3.47
C VAL A 139 -6.79 -11.77 -1.94
N ASP A 140 -5.80 -11.18 -1.28
CA ASP A 140 -5.88 -10.75 0.11
C ASP A 140 -5.31 -9.34 0.26
N LEU A 141 -5.91 -8.55 1.15
CA LEU A 141 -5.52 -7.18 1.46
C LEU A 141 -5.54 -7.03 2.98
N ARG A 142 -4.38 -6.76 3.58
CA ARG A 142 -4.24 -6.70 5.05
C ARG A 142 -3.55 -5.44 5.50
N MET A 143 -4.06 -4.84 6.57
CA MET A 143 -3.28 -3.89 7.36
C MET A 143 -2.24 -4.67 8.17
N ILE A 144 -0.99 -4.22 8.18
CA ILE A 144 0.12 -4.82 8.92
C ILE A 144 0.93 -3.74 9.66
N ASP A 145 1.89 -4.17 10.49
CA ASP A 145 2.82 -3.31 11.23
C ASP A 145 2.17 -2.33 12.21
N PHE A 146 1.55 -2.87 13.26
CA PHE A 146 0.86 -2.09 14.31
C PHE A 146 1.74 -1.63 15.47
N ALA A 147 3.07 -1.60 15.30
CA ALA A 147 4.00 -1.24 16.36
C ALA A 147 3.84 0.21 16.86
N HIS A 148 3.29 1.10 16.03
CA HIS A 148 3.08 2.52 16.33
C HIS A 148 1.61 2.92 16.12
N VAL A 149 0.72 2.22 16.81
CA VAL A 149 -0.73 2.52 16.85
C VAL A 149 -1.08 3.20 18.18
N PHE A 150 -1.77 4.33 18.10
CA PHE A 150 -2.10 5.16 19.27
C PHE A 150 -3.60 5.40 19.37
N PRO A 151 -4.15 5.54 20.59
CA PRO A 151 -5.53 5.92 20.77
C PRO A 151 -5.76 7.35 20.26
N ILE A 152 -6.91 7.59 19.63
CA ILE A 152 -7.38 8.93 19.31
C ILE A 152 -8.01 9.53 20.57
N LEU A 153 -7.45 10.64 21.05
CA LEU A 153 -7.91 11.34 22.27
C LEU A 153 -8.52 12.71 21.99
N ASP A 154 -8.36 13.23 20.77
CA ASP A 154 -8.82 14.55 20.35
C ASP A 154 -10.18 14.52 19.62
N GLY A 155 -10.83 13.35 19.56
CA GLY A 155 -12.11 13.17 18.89
C GLY A 155 -12.05 13.20 17.36
N GLY A 156 -10.86 13.23 16.76
CA GLY A 156 -10.67 13.21 15.32
C GLY A 156 -10.67 11.80 14.71
N PHE A 157 -10.07 11.70 13.53
CA PHE A 157 -9.85 10.44 12.80
C PHE A 157 -8.44 10.42 12.21
N ASP A 158 -8.05 9.31 11.58
CA ASP A 158 -6.75 9.20 10.90
C ASP A 158 -6.83 9.75 9.46
N GLU A 159 -6.83 11.08 9.37
CA GLU A 159 -6.84 11.82 8.10
C GLU A 159 -5.70 11.42 7.16
N GLY A 160 -4.52 11.14 7.72
CA GLY A 160 -3.33 10.79 6.95
C GLY A 160 -3.52 9.46 6.23
N TYR A 161 -4.00 8.45 6.96
CA TYR A 161 -4.28 7.13 6.39
C TYR A 161 -5.43 7.19 5.38
N LEU A 162 -6.51 7.92 5.69
CA LEU A 162 -7.62 8.13 4.76
C LEU A 162 -7.19 8.81 3.47
N LYS A 163 -6.31 9.82 3.54
CA LYS A 163 -5.75 10.46 2.34
C LYS A 163 -4.97 9.46 1.48
N GLY A 164 -4.21 8.56 2.10
CA GLY A 164 -3.52 7.47 1.42
C GLY A 164 -4.49 6.55 0.69
N LEU A 165 -5.51 6.04 1.39
CA LEU A 165 -6.52 5.15 0.80
C LEU A 165 -7.27 5.81 -0.36
N ASN A 166 -7.68 7.07 -0.20
CA ASN A 166 -8.37 7.81 -1.27
C ASN A 166 -7.48 8.06 -2.48
N THR A 167 -6.20 8.36 -2.27
CA THR A 167 -5.24 8.51 -3.37
C THR A 167 -5.05 7.18 -4.11
N LEU A 168 -4.89 6.09 -3.36
CA LEU A 168 -4.75 4.75 -3.93
C LEU A 168 -5.99 4.36 -4.74
N LEU A 169 -7.18 4.50 -4.16
CA LEU A 169 -8.45 4.21 -4.84
C LEU A 169 -8.59 5.03 -6.13
N THR A 170 -8.29 6.32 -6.09
CA THR A 170 -8.35 7.21 -7.27
C THR A 170 -7.43 6.73 -8.39
N ILE A 171 -6.23 6.27 -8.05
CA ILE A 171 -5.29 5.74 -9.05
C ILE A 171 -5.80 4.42 -9.63
N LEU A 172 -6.21 3.48 -8.77
CA LEU A 172 -6.64 2.15 -9.21
C LEU A 172 -7.90 2.19 -10.09
N LEU A 173 -8.85 3.08 -9.82
CA LEU A 173 -10.04 3.28 -10.65
C LEU A 173 -9.72 3.74 -12.08
N ARG A 174 -8.54 4.33 -12.34
CA ARG A 174 -8.11 4.70 -13.69
C ARG A 174 -7.65 3.50 -14.52
N PHE A 175 -7.37 2.38 -13.86
CA PHE A 175 -6.90 1.15 -14.51
C PHE A 175 -8.03 0.15 -14.77
N SER A 176 -9.22 0.35 -14.17
CA SER A 176 -10.38 -0.53 -14.31
C SER A 176 -11.30 -0.14 -15.48
N VAL A 177 -10.78 0.59 -16.46
CA VAL A 177 -11.53 1.06 -17.65
C VAL A 177 -11.15 0.23 -18.86
#